data_AF-A0A433S9E3-F1
#
_entry.id   AF-A0A433S9E3-F1
#
_cell.length_a   1.000
_cell.length_b   1.000
_cell.length_c   1.000
_cell.angle_alpha   90.00
_cell.angle_beta   90.00
_cell.angle_gamma   90.00
#
_symmetry.space_group_name_H-M   'P 1'
#
loop_
_entity.id
_entity.type
_entity.pdbx_description
1 polymer ?
#
loop_
_entity_poly.entity_id
_entity_poly.type
_entity_poly.pdbx_seq_one_letter_code
_entity_poly.pdbx_strand_id
1 'polypeptide(L)'
;MGNHLDVTVVVDSRKEGHQKLTALAKAGFLGEKRIITIGEVADRKMADIEDLFAKDDYVALYNAAFGKKIKAVDLKGTDPIVRQIARNEGVDRYDHNAPAEVLLRERAKRVASLSDETLNAFEALFKRINETLA
;
A
#
# COMPACT_ATOMS: atom_id res chain seq x y z
N MET A 1 6.95 -12.40 -33.82
CA MET A 1 7.76 -12.56 -32.59
C MET A 1 7.78 -11.19 -31.92
N GLY A 2 7.14 -11.00 -30.76
CA GLY A 2 7.12 -9.65 -30.15
C GLY A 2 6.16 -9.35 -28.99
N ASN A 3 5.55 -10.32 -28.30
CA ASN A 3 4.52 -10.02 -27.29
C ASN A 3 4.76 -10.63 -25.89
N HIS A 4 5.97 -11.07 -25.55
CA HIS A 4 6.27 -11.51 -24.17
C HIS A 4 7.00 -10.37 -23.44
N LEU A 5 6.25 -9.65 -22.61
CA LEU A 5 6.78 -8.62 -21.71
C LEU A 5 6.84 -9.22 -20.31
N ASP A 6 8.03 -9.23 -19.72
CA ASP A 6 8.26 -9.69 -18.35
C ASP A 6 7.81 -8.61 -17.37
N VAL A 7 6.50 -8.56 -17.10
CA VAL A 7 5.89 -7.56 -16.22
C VAL A 7 5.54 -8.17 -14.88
N THR A 8 5.87 -7.45 -13.81
CA THR A 8 5.35 -7.73 -12.47
C THR A 8 4.40 -6.60 -12.08
N VAL A 9 3.23 -6.98 -11.60
CA VAL A 9 2.16 -6.05 -11.24
C VAL A 9 1.93 -6.14 -9.74
N VAL A 10 2.04 -5.00 -9.06
CA VAL A 10 1.65 -4.85 -7.65
C VAL A 10 0.27 -4.23 -7.60
N VAL A 11 -0.64 -4.81 -6.80
CA VAL A 11 -2.03 -4.35 -6.70
C VAL A 11 -2.57 -4.27 -5.29
N ASP A 12 -3.30 -3.19 -5.03
CA ASP A 12 -4.11 -2.99 -3.83
C ASP A 12 -5.41 -3.81 -3.85
N SER A 13 -6.10 -3.85 -2.70
CA SER A 13 -7.28 -4.66 -2.42
C SER A 13 -8.56 -4.40 -3.24
N ARG A 14 -8.49 -3.62 -4.32
CA ARG A 14 -9.67 -3.31 -5.14
C ARG A 14 -10.10 -4.54 -5.96
N LYS A 15 -11.25 -5.10 -5.57
CA LYS A 15 -11.90 -6.29 -6.18
C LYS A 15 -12.00 -6.26 -7.71
N GLU A 16 -12.16 -5.10 -8.33
CA GLU A 16 -12.33 -4.97 -9.79
C GLU A 16 -11.02 -5.13 -10.57
N GLY A 17 -9.88 -4.70 -9.99
CA GLY A 17 -8.56 -4.82 -10.62
C GLY A 17 -8.08 -6.26 -10.67
N HIS A 18 -8.35 -7.03 -9.61
CA HIS A 18 -7.95 -8.43 -9.51
C HIS A 18 -8.57 -9.30 -10.61
N GLN A 19 -9.85 -9.10 -10.97
CA GLN A 19 -10.51 -9.92 -12.00
C GLN A 19 -9.88 -9.77 -13.39
N LYS A 20 -9.52 -8.54 -13.78
CA LYS A 20 -8.85 -8.29 -15.06
C LYS A 20 -7.43 -8.88 -15.09
N LEU A 21 -6.69 -8.77 -14.00
CA LEU A 21 -5.35 -9.34 -13.88
C LEU A 21 -5.38 -10.87 -13.89
N THR A 22 -6.32 -11.48 -13.17
CA THR A 22 -6.56 -12.92 -13.23
C THR A 22 -6.95 -13.35 -14.64
N ALA A 23 -7.76 -12.58 -15.37
CA ALA A 23 -8.11 -12.88 -16.75
C ALA A 23 -6.89 -12.81 -17.69
N LEU A 24 -6.02 -11.80 -17.55
CA LEU A 24 -4.77 -11.69 -18.30
C LEU A 24 -3.81 -12.83 -18.00
N ALA A 25 -3.72 -13.25 -16.74
CA ALA A 25 -2.89 -14.38 -16.34
C ALA A 25 -3.42 -15.70 -16.91
N LYS A 26 -4.73 -15.94 -16.80
CA LYS A 26 -5.39 -17.12 -17.39
C LYS A 26 -5.27 -17.17 -18.91
N ALA A 27 -5.22 -16.01 -19.57
CA ALA A 27 -5.03 -15.90 -21.01
C ALA A 27 -3.56 -16.05 -21.45
N GLY A 28 -2.63 -16.29 -20.52
CA GLY A 28 -1.21 -16.53 -20.82
C GLY A 28 -0.41 -15.26 -21.15
N PHE A 29 -0.98 -14.07 -20.94
CA PHE A 29 -0.28 -12.80 -21.14
C PHE A 29 0.57 -12.38 -19.94
N LEU A 30 0.33 -12.99 -18.77
CA LEU A 30 1.05 -12.71 -17.53
C LEU A 30 1.22 -14.03 -16.75
N GLY A 31 2.40 -14.28 -16.21
CA GLY A 31 2.55 -15.40 -15.26
C GLY A 31 1.81 -15.09 -13.96
N GLU A 32 0.98 -16.00 -13.45
CA GLU A 32 0.24 -15.81 -12.18
C GLU A 32 1.17 -15.41 -11.02
N LYS A 33 2.40 -15.94 -11.00
CA LYS A 33 3.44 -15.60 -10.00
C LYS A 33 3.87 -14.13 -10.00
N ARG A 34 3.57 -13.38 -11.07
CA ARG A 34 3.94 -11.98 -11.29
C ARG A 34 2.85 -10.99 -10.91
N ILE A 35 1.74 -11.47 -10.35
CA ILE A 35 0.75 -10.61 -9.69
C ILE A 35 1.03 -10.69 -8.19
N ILE A 36 1.38 -9.55 -7.59
CA ILE A 36 1.63 -9.42 -6.15
C ILE A 36 0.53 -8.54 -5.59
N THR A 37 -0.21 -9.04 -4.60
CA THR A 37 -1.21 -8.22 -3.91
C THR A 37 -0.61 -7.62 -2.64
N ILE A 38 -0.97 -6.39 -2.28
CA ILE A 38 -0.54 -5.83 -0.99
C ILE A 38 -1.06 -6.67 0.19
N GLY A 39 -2.25 -7.27 0.04
CA GLY A 39 -2.80 -8.18 1.04
C GLY A 39 -1.95 -9.42 1.32
N GLU A 40 -1.28 -9.97 0.29
CA GLU A 40 -0.31 -11.07 0.45
C GLU A 40 0.90 -10.65 1.29
N VAL A 41 1.42 -9.44 1.07
CA VAL A 41 2.60 -8.93 1.80
C VAL A 41 2.25 -8.50 3.21
N ALA A 42 1.07 -7.90 3.40
CA ALA A 42 0.60 -7.40 4.69
C ALA A 42 -0.10 -8.47 5.56
N ASP A 43 -0.21 -9.71 5.08
CA ASP A 43 -1.01 -10.80 5.70
C ASP A 43 -2.45 -10.37 6.03
N ARG A 44 -3.10 -9.67 5.09
CA ARG A 44 -4.44 -9.09 5.27
C ARG A 44 -5.30 -9.32 4.04
N LYS A 45 -6.56 -9.71 4.25
CA LYS A 45 -7.53 -9.92 3.16
C LYS A 45 -7.81 -8.66 2.33
N MET A 46 -7.74 -7.48 2.96
CA MET A 46 -7.89 -6.19 2.31
C MET A 46 -6.83 -5.26 2.86
N ALA A 47 -5.88 -4.90 2.00
CA ALA A 47 -4.83 -3.94 2.28
C ALA A 47 -4.56 -3.11 1.02
N ASP A 48 -4.36 -1.82 1.22
CA ASP A 48 -3.84 -0.90 0.22
C ASP A 48 -2.37 -0.60 0.55
N ILE A 49 -1.60 0.01 -0.35
CA ILE A 49 -0.16 0.27 -0.12
C ILE A 49 0.13 1.02 1.18
N GLU A 50 -0.80 1.88 1.62
CA GLU A 50 -0.72 2.58 2.89
C GLU A 50 -0.76 1.66 4.12
N ASP A 51 -1.33 0.46 4.01
CA ASP A 51 -1.36 -0.55 5.08
C ASP A 51 -0.02 -1.27 5.28
N LEU A 52 1.00 -1.01 4.43
CA LEU A 52 2.37 -1.45 4.70
C LEU A 52 3.08 -0.56 5.73
N PHE A 53 2.57 0.64 5.99
CA PHE A 53 3.07 1.45 7.08
C PHE A 53 2.53 0.93 8.41
N ALA A 54 3.38 0.94 9.44
CA ALA A 54 2.92 0.89 10.81
C ALA A 54 1.89 2.02 11.05
N LYS A 55 0.86 1.74 11.84
CA LYS A 55 -0.28 2.64 12.01
C LYS A 55 0.14 4.04 12.47
N ASP A 56 1.07 4.11 13.41
CA ASP A 56 1.59 5.38 13.93
C ASP A 56 2.39 6.17 12.88
N ASP A 57 3.17 5.48 12.04
CA ASP A 57 3.96 6.11 10.98
C ASP A 57 3.06 6.78 9.93
N TYR A 58 2.01 6.07 9.48
CA TYR A 58 1.08 6.64 8.51
C TYR A 58 0.24 7.77 9.12
N VAL A 59 -0.18 7.65 10.38
CA VAL A 59 -0.88 8.73 11.10
C VAL A 59 0.01 9.97 11.23
N ALA A 60 1.32 9.81 11.45
CA ALA A 60 2.25 10.94 11.48
C ALA A 60 2.35 11.67 10.13
N LEU A 61 2.35 10.92 9.01
CA LEU A 61 2.30 11.51 7.66
C LEU A 61 0.96 12.21 7.40
N TYR A 62 -0.16 11.60 7.77
CA TYR A 62 -1.49 12.19 7.67
C TYR A 62 -1.58 13.50 8.47
N ASN A 63 -1.17 13.48 9.74
CA ASN A 63 -1.18 14.66 10.59
C ASN A 63 -0.33 15.80 10.02
N ALA A 64 0.84 15.48 9.44
CA ALA A 64 1.68 16.46 8.78
C ALA A 64 1.06 17.03 7.49
N ALA A 65 0.36 16.22 6.71
CA ALA A 65 -0.29 16.63 5.47
C ALA A 65 -1.49 17.56 5.71
N PHE A 66 -2.28 17.29 6.75
CA PHE A 66 -3.56 17.98 6.99
C PHE A 66 -3.55 18.92 8.21
N GLY A 67 -2.41 19.08 8.88
CA GLY A 67 -2.32 19.88 10.11
C GLY A 67 -3.16 19.31 11.27
N LYS A 68 -3.32 17.99 11.29
CA LYS A 68 -4.16 17.26 12.27
C LYS A 68 -3.32 16.73 13.43
N LYS A 69 -3.99 16.19 14.45
CA LYS A 69 -3.37 15.62 15.66
C LYS A 69 -4.11 14.36 16.14
N ILE A 70 -4.56 13.52 15.21
CA ILE A 70 -5.22 12.25 15.58
C ILE A 70 -4.16 11.25 16.07
N LYS A 71 -4.57 10.27 16.89
CA LYS A 71 -3.71 9.18 17.35
C LYS A 71 -4.12 7.86 16.71
N ALA A 72 -3.17 6.94 16.51
CA ALA A 72 -3.46 5.61 15.98
C ALA A 72 -4.51 4.85 16.80
N VAL A 73 -4.55 5.07 18.12
CA VAL A 73 -5.53 4.45 19.03
C VAL A 73 -6.97 4.90 18.78
N ASP A 74 -7.16 6.06 18.14
CA ASP A 74 -8.48 6.59 17.78
C ASP A 74 -9.05 5.84 16.56
N LEU A 75 -8.16 5.29 15.70
CA LEU A 75 -8.53 4.54 14.52
C LEU A 75 -8.97 3.11 14.88
N LYS A 76 -10.24 2.81 14.67
CA LYS A 76 -10.85 1.48 14.90
C LYS A 76 -11.08 0.75 13.58
N GLY A 77 -11.20 -0.58 13.65
CA GLY A 77 -11.55 -1.43 12.50
C GLY A 77 -10.35 -2.18 11.91
N THR A 78 -10.66 -3.07 10.96
CA THR A 78 -9.69 -3.93 10.25
C THR A 78 -9.62 -3.62 8.75
N ASP A 79 -10.40 -2.64 8.30
CA ASP A 79 -10.38 -2.09 6.94
C ASP A 79 -9.09 -1.29 6.67
N PRO A 80 -8.76 -0.96 5.40
CA PRO A 80 -7.58 -0.18 5.06
C PRO A 80 -7.44 1.11 5.86
N ILE A 81 -6.23 1.48 6.26
CA ILE A 81 -5.97 2.63 7.14
C ILE A 81 -6.56 3.95 6.61
N VAL A 82 -6.59 4.13 5.29
CA VAL A 82 -7.23 5.27 4.62
C VAL A 82 -8.73 5.35 4.95
N ARG A 83 -9.43 4.21 4.99
CA ARG A 83 -10.85 4.18 5.37
C ARG A 83 -11.06 4.41 6.86
N GLN A 84 -10.15 3.90 7.70
CA GLN A 84 -10.19 4.15 9.14
C GLN A 84 -10.09 5.65 9.44
N ILE A 85 -9.18 6.36 8.77
CA ILE A 85 -8.98 7.81 8.92
C ILE A 85 -10.18 8.59 8.37
N ALA A 86 -10.66 8.27 7.16
CA ALA A 86 -11.82 8.94 6.58
C ALA A 86 -13.05 8.86 7.50
N ARG A 87 -13.32 7.65 8.03
CA ARG A 87 -14.38 7.42 9.02
C ARG A 87 -14.17 8.23 10.31
N ASN A 88 -12.95 8.28 10.83
CA ASN A 88 -12.62 9.05 12.02
C ASN A 88 -12.86 10.56 11.83
N GLU A 89 -12.64 11.07 10.62
CA GLU A 89 -12.86 12.48 10.26
C GLU A 89 -14.31 12.78 9.85
N GLY A 90 -15.18 11.76 9.78
CA GLY A 90 -16.58 11.93 9.35
C GLY A 90 -16.74 12.27 7.87
N VAL A 91 -15.78 11.89 7.02
CA VAL A 91 -15.81 12.11 5.57
C VAL A 91 -15.85 10.78 4.83
N ASP A 92 -16.37 10.78 3.60
CA ASP A 92 -16.35 9.58 2.75
C ASP A 92 -14.92 9.21 2.33
N ARG A 93 -14.16 10.21 1.88
CA ARG A 93 -12.75 10.06 1.45
C ARG A 93 -11.97 11.34 1.73
N TYR A 94 -10.67 11.21 1.93
CA TYR A 94 -9.71 12.31 1.89
C TYR A 94 -8.66 12.06 0.78
N ASP A 95 -7.89 13.09 0.46
CA ASP A 95 -6.80 12.98 -0.51
C ASP A 95 -5.60 12.23 0.09
N HIS A 96 -5.56 10.91 -0.09
CA HIS A 96 -4.47 10.05 0.35
C HIS A 96 -3.15 10.28 -0.42
N ASN A 97 -3.14 11.11 -1.47
CA ASN A 97 -1.89 11.54 -2.11
C ASN A 97 -1.13 12.58 -1.26
N ALA A 98 -1.83 13.37 -0.44
CA ALA A 98 -1.18 14.42 0.36
C ALA A 98 -0.17 13.86 1.40
N PRO A 99 -0.45 12.75 2.13
CA PRO A 99 0.57 12.06 2.94
C PRO A 99 1.79 11.61 2.14
N ALA A 100 1.61 11.13 0.90
CA ALA A 100 2.70 10.74 0.03
C ALA A 100 3.54 11.94 -0.42
N GLU A 101 2.91 13.08 -0.74
CA GLU A 101 3.61 14.32 -1.07
C GLU A 101 4.48 14.80 0.10
N VAL A 102 3.98 14.72 1.33
CA VAL A 102 4.76 15.05 2.54
C VAL A 102 5.98 14.14 2.67
N LEU A 103 5.80 12.82 2.48
CA LEU A 103 6.90 11.87 2.54
C LEU A 103 7.96 12.18 1.47
N LEU A 104 7.56 12.55 0.26
CA LEU A 104 8.49 12.93 -0.82
C LEU A 104 9.22 14.24 -0.54
N ARG A 105 8.49 15.29 -0.13
CA ARG A 105 9.04 16.62 0.13
C ARG A 105 10.00 16.63 1.32
N GLU A 106 9.72 15.83 2.34
CA GLU A 106 10.51 15.76 3.58
C GLU A 106 11.26 14.42 3.71
N ARG A 107 11.60 13.78 2.59
CA ARG A 107 12.12 12.40 2.53
C ARG A 107 13.20 12.09 3.55
N ALA A 108 14.27 12.89 3.62
CA ALA A 108 15.40 12.62 4.52
C ALA A 108 14.96 12.55 5.99
N LYS A 109 14.09 13.47 6.42
CA LYS A 109 13.58 13.53 7.79
C LYS A 109 12.56 12.43 8.06
N ARG A 110 11.61 12.22 7.13
CA ARG A 110 10.48 11.32 7.33
C ARG A 110 10.87 9.86 7.25
N VAL A 111 11.72 9.49 6.29
CA VAL A 111 12.23 8.11 6.17
C VAL A 111 13.07 7.74 7.40
N ALA A 112 13.89 8.67 7.92
CA ALA A 112 14.68 8.43 9.13
C ALA A 112 13.84 8.25 10.41
N SER A 113 12.55 8.66 10.39
CA SER A 113 11.63 8.48 11.51
C SER A 113 10.70 7.28 11.37
N LEU A 114 10.73 6.54 10.25
CA LEU A 114 9.90 5.36 10.08
C LEU A 114 10.37 4.24 11.01
N SER A 115 9.42 3.51 11.56
CA SER A 115 9.69 2.33 12.37
C SER A 115 10.29 1.19 11.56
N ASP A 116 10.99 0.29 12.26
CA ASP A 116 11.46 -0.97 11.67
C ASP A 116 10.30 -1.80 11.10
N GLU A 117 9.11 -1.74 11.69
CA GLU A 117 7.92 -2.42 11.18
C GLU A 117 7.57 -1.96 9.77
N THR A 118 7.50 -0.64 9.55
CA THR A 118 7.29 -0.06 8.21
C THR A 118 8.42 -0.46 7.26
N LEU A 119 9.67 -0.30 7.67
CA LEU A 119 10.82 -0.59 6.80
C LEU A 119 10.86 -2.06 6.38
N ASN A 120 10.59 -2.98 7.31
CA ASN A 120 10.56 -4.42 7.05
C ASN A 120 9.39 -4.81 6.13
N ALA A 121 8.22 -4.20 6.29
CA ALA A 121 7.07 -4.46 5.42
C ALA A 121 7.34 -4.05 3.96
N PHE A 122 7.93 -2.87 3.75
CA PHE A 122 8.35 -2.45 2.41
C PHE A 122 9.51 -3.29 1.86
N GLU A 123 10.47 -3.69 2.70
CA GLU A 123 11.54 -4.61 2.29
C GLU A 123 10.96 -5.97 1.84
N ALA A 124 9.97 -6.51 2.56
CA ALA A 124 9.28 -7.74 2.19
C ALA A 124 8.59 -7.62 0.82
N LEU A 125 7.92 -6.48 0.55
CA LEU A 125 7.37 -6.19 -0.78
C LEU A 125 8.46 -6.23 -1.85
N PHE A 126 9.61 -5.56 -1.63
CA PHE A 126 10.69 -5.54 -2.61
C PHE A 126 11.32 -6.92 -2.84
N LYS A 127 11.51 -7.71 -1.79
CA LYS A 127 11.98 -9.11 -1.90
C LYS A 127 11.01 -9.93 -2.76
N ARG A 128 9.71 -9.83 -2.48
CA ARG A 128 8.66 -10.53 -3.23
C ARG A 128 8.60 -10.10 -4.71
N ILE A 129 8.83 -8.81 -5.00
CA ILE A 129 8.98 -8.32 -6.37
C ILE A 129 10.21 -8.93 -7.03
N ASN A 130 11.37 -8.94 -6.35
CA ASN A 130 12.61 -9.47 -6.91
C ASN A 130 12.53 -10.97 -7.22
N GLU A 131 11.76 -11.75 -6.46
CA GLU A 131 11.48 -13.17 -6.75
C GLU A 131 10.78 -13.40 -8.10
N THR A 132 10.17 -12.37 -8.69
CA THR A 132 9.51 -12.46 -10.01
C THR A 132 10.45 -12.26 -11.19
N LEU A 133 11.69 -11.84 -10.93
CA LEU A 133 12.72 -11.61 -11.95
C LEU A 133 13.50 -12.88 -12.32
N ALA A 134 13.33 -13.97 -11.55
CA ALA A 134 14.04 -15.24 -11.68
C ALA A 134 13.30 -16.27 -12.55
#